data_AF-A0A7S2IHG8-F1
#
_entry.id   AF-A0A7S2IHG8-F1
#
_cell.length_a   1.000
_cell.length_b   1.000
_cell.length_c   1.000
_cell.angle_alpha   90.00
_cell.angle_beta   90.00
_cell.angle_gamma   90.00
#
_symmetry.space_group_name_H-M   'P 1'
#
loop_
_entity.id
_entity.type
_entity.pdbx_description
1 polymer ?
#
loop_
_entity_poly.entity_id
_entity_poly.type
_entity_poly.pdbx_seq_one_letter_code
_entity_poly.pdbx_strand_id
1 'polypeptide(L)'
;TVAFVARESSSSKARAERLQAEGLVMDTHGKPKHHLSGELMASSMKGPEVLKTCHTILVTIKRPGNAWVAEVLRKHAKPGSTVVCLQNGLAQREELERLAAPWTGVIL
;
A
#
# COMPACT_ATOMS: atom_id res chain seq x y z
N THR A 1 -6.32 9.32 3.82
CA THR A 1 -5.81 8.21 4.64
C THR A 1 -5.12 7.21 3.75
N VAL A 2 -3.90 6.82 4.14
CA VAL A 2 -3.05 5.88 3.40
C VAL A 2 -2.94 4.61 4.22
N ALA A 3 -3.09 3.45 3.59
CA ALA A 3 -2.81 2.17 4.24
C ALA A 3 -1.52 1.56 3.72
N PHE A 4 -0.81 0.89 4.61
CA PHE A 4 0.34 0.05 4.27
C PHE A 4 -0.03 -1.43 4.36
N VAL A 5 0.26 -2.19 3.29
CA VAL A 5 0.03 -3.63 3.20
C VAL A 5 1.35 -4.37 3.11
N ALA A 6 1.63 -5.16 4.14
CA ALA A 6 2.80 -6.01 4.23
C ALA A 6 2.47 -7.34 4.92
N ARG A 7 3.17 -8.42 4.55
CA ARG A 7 3.17 -9.65 5.32
C ARG A 7 3.88 -9.44 6.65
N GLU A 8 3.40 -10.09 7.70
CA GLU A 8 4.03 -10.09 9.01
C GLU A 8 5.48 -10.58 8.93
N SER A 9 6.39 -9.66 9.20
CA SER A 9 7.81 -9.94 9.41
C SER A 9 8.36 -8.84 10.31
N SER A 10 9.45 -9.10 11.03
CA SER A 10 10.12 -8.08 11.84
C SER A 10 10.50 -6.85 11.01
N SER A 11 10.94 -7.05 9.76
CA SER A 11 11.27 -5.96 8.83
C SER A 11 10.05 -5.16 8.35
N SER A 12 8.90 -5.82 8.16
CA SER A 12 7.65 -5.16 7.76
C SER A 12 7.07 -4.34 8.89
N LYS A 13 7.14 -4.87 10.12
CA LYS A 13 6.71 -4.21 11.34
C LYS A 13 7.50 -2.92 11.57
N ALA A 14 8.83 -3.01 11.54
CA ALA A 14 9.70 -1.85 11.70
C ALA A 14 9.44 -0.75 10.65
N ARG A 15 9.16 -1.13 9.39
CA ARG A 15 8.79 -0.16 8.34
C ARG A 15 7.45 0.52 8.61
N ALA A 16 6.43 -0.23 9.03
CA ALA A 16 5.13 0.35 9.34
C ALA A 16 5.19 1.28 10.56
N GLU A 17 5.94 0.91 11.60
CA GLU A 17 6.17 1.74 12.78
C GLU A 17 6.88 3.04 12.40
N ARG A 18 7.92 2.93 11.55
CA ARG A 18 8.63 4.10 11.03
C ARG A 18 7.74 5.01 10.20
N LEU A 19 6.90 4.46 9.31
CA LEU A 19 5.93 5.25 8.54
C LEU A 19 4.89 5.93 9.43
N GLN A 20 4.47 5.29 10.53
CA GLN A 20 3.57 5.89 11.51
C GLN A 20 4.24 6.99 12.34
N ALA A 21 5.55 6.89 12.60
CA ALA A 21 6.29 7.89 13.36
C ALA A 21 6.72 9.09 12.50
N GLU A 22 7.20 8.84 11.28
CA GLU A 22 7.86 9.84 10.42
C GLU A 22 6.96 10.34 9.30
N GLY A 23 5.88 9.62 8.96
CA GLY A 23 5.03 9.94 7.81
C GLY A 23 5.68 9.60 6.47
N LEU A 24 5.22 10.26 5.41
CA LEU A 24 5.74 10.13 4.05
C LEU A 24 6.01 11.50 3.44
N VAL A 25 7.10 11.59 2.68
CA VAL A 25 7.40 12.77 1.87
C VAL A 25 7.25 12.41 0.40
N MET A 26 6.31 13.07 -0.26
CA MET A 26 6.16 13.03 -1.71
C MET A 26 7.05 14.10 -2.32
N ASP A 27 8.06 13.66 -3.07
CA ASP A 27 8.88 14.52 -3.91
C ASP A 27 8.31 14.50 -5.33
N THR A 28 7.67 15.60 -5.70
CA THR A 28 7.26 15.84 -7.09
C THR A 28 8.30 16.77 -7.68
N HIS A 29 9.30 16.21 -8.37
CA HIS A 29 10.43 16.93 -8.95
C HIS A 29 10.05 18.33 -9.48
N GLY A 30 10.66 19.38 -8.92
CA GLY A 30 10.42 20.78 -9.32
C GLY A 30 9.20 21.44 -8.66
N LYS A 31 8.48 20.75 -7.77
CA LYS A 31 7.39 21.29 -6.96
C LYS A 31 7.69 21.13 -5.46
N PRO A 32 6.99 21.88 -4.58
CA PRO A 32 7.13 21.72 -3.14
C PRO A 32 6.91 20.28 -2.70
N LYS A 33 7.72 19.81 -1.75
CA LYS A 33 7.56 18.48 -1.16
C LYS A 33 6.28 18.46 -0.34
N HIS A 34 5.48 17.41 -0.52
CA HIS A 34 4.25 17.21 0.23
C HIS A 34 4.49 16.22 1.36
N HIS A 35 4.23 16.63 2.60
CA HIS A 35 4.37 15.79 3.77
C HIS A 35 3.01 15.22 4.17
N LEU A 36 2.91 13.89 4.20
CA LEU A 36 1.79 13.16 4.76
C LEU A 36 2.16 12.78 6.19
N SER A 37 1.41 13.26 7.18
CA SER A 37 1.67 12.95 8.59
C SER A 37 1.50 11.45 8.87
N GLY A 38 2.26 10.96 9.85
CA GLY A 38 2.16 9.57 10.32
C GLY A 38 0.78 9.20 10.85
N GLU A 39 0.00 10.16 11.35
CA GLU A 39 -1.39 9.97 11.80
C GLU A 39 -2.33 9.53 10.66
N LEU A 40 -1.98 9.88 9.42
CA LEU A 40 -2.73 9.45 8.24
C LEU A 40 -2.30 8.06 7.74
N MET A 41 -1.27 7.46 8.36
CA MET A 41 -0.71 6.16 8.00
C MET A 41 -1.34 5.04 8.84
N ALA A 42 -2.28 4.34 8.21
CA ALA A 42 -2.82 3.12 8.77
C ALA A 42 -1.99 1.90 8.37
N SER A 43 -1.93 0.91 9.25
CA SER A 43 -1.28 -0.38 8.95
C SER A 43 -2.32 -1.48 8.90
N SER A 44 -2.39 -2.19 7.77
CA SER A 44 -3.24 -3.39 7.65
C SER A 44 -2.77 -4.56 8.53
N MET A 45 -1.56 -4.48 9.11
CA MET A 45 -1.10 -5.45 10.12
C MET A 45 -1.87 -5.33 11.44
N LYS A 46 -2.53 -4.20 11.69
CA LYS A 46 -3.46 -4.03 12.82
C LYS A 46 -4.87 -4.53 12.49
N GLY A 47 -5.10 -4.98 11.25
CA GLY A 47 -6.41 -5.38 10.75
C GLY A 47 -6.64 -5.00 9.28
N PRO A 48 -7.06 -5.90 8.38
CA PRO A 48 -7.30 -5.58 6.97
C PRO A 48 -8.51 -4.66 6.76
N GLU A 49 -9.44 -4.58 7.71
CA GLU A 49 -10.58 -3.66 7.73
C GLU A 49 -10.22 -2.19 7.53
N VAL A 50 -8.99 -1.78 7.88
CA VAL A 50 -8.57 -0.39 7.70
C VAL A 50 -8.57 0.03 6.22
N LEU A 51 -8.40 -0.94 5.31
CA LEU A 51 -8.42 -0.73 3.86
C LEU A 51 -9.77 -0.21 3.35
N LYS A 52 -10.86 -0.39 4.12
CA LYS A 52 -12.21 0.08 3.75
C LYS A 52 -12.36 1.60 3.79
N THR A 53 -11.42 2.31 4.41
CA THR A 53 -11.48 3.77 4.59
C THR A 53 -10.36 4.50 3.86
N CYS A 54 -9.39 3.77 3.31
CA CYS A 54 -8.23 4.34 2.66
C CYS A 54 -8.54 4.70 1.20
N HIS A 55 -7.93 5.79 0.75
CA HIS A 55 -8.00 6.22 -0.66
C HIS A 55 -6.74 5.81 -1.43
N THR A 56 -5.64 5.60 -0.71
CA THR A 56 -4.36 5.15 -1.26
C THR A 56 -3.86 3.99 -0.42
N ILE A 57 -3.38 2.95 -1.08
CA ILE A 57 -2.86 1.74 -0.46
C ILE A 57 -1.46 1.48 -1.01
N LEU A 58 -0.47 1.48 -0.12
CA LEU A 58 0.91 1.17 -0.44
C LEU A 58 1.19 -0.31 -0.16
N VAL A 59 1.64 -1.04 -1.17
CA VAL A 59 1.93 -2.47 -1.09
C VAL A 59 3.43 -2.68 -1.14
N THR A 60 3.99 -3.40 -0.15
CA THR A 60 5.44 -3.69 -0.08
C THR A 60 5.74 -5.16 0.18
N ILE A 61 5.16 -6.07 -0.61
CA ILE A 61 5.20 -7.50 -0.32
C ILE A 61 6.04 -8.25 -1.31
N LYS A 62 7.17 -8.81 -0.84
CA LYS A 62 8.03 -9.67 -1.67
C LYS A 62 7.25 -10.91 -2.11
N ARG A 63 7.51 -11.42 -3.32
CA ARG A 63 7.04 -12.75 -3.73
C ARG A 63 7.47 -13.80 -2.68
N PRO A 64 6.63 -14.81 -2.40
CA PRO A 64 5.38 -15.21 -3.09
C PRO A 64 4.06 -14.60 -2.56
N GLY A 65 4.05 -13.38 -2.01
CA GLY A 65 2.85 -12.82 -1.34
C GLY A 65 1.73 -12.22 -2.21
N ASN A 66 1.86 -12.19 -3.55
CA ASN A 66 0.97 -11.40 -4.42
C ASN A 66 -0.50 -11.88 -4.42
N ALA A 67 -0.73 -13.20 -4.43
CA ALA A 67 -2.07 -13.77 -4.38
C ALA A 67 -2.82 -13.36 -3.10
N TRP A 68 -2.13 -13.41 -1.96
CA TRP A 68 -2.68 -12.97 -0.68
C TRP A 68 -3.02 -11.49 -0.68
N VAL A 69 -2.14 -10.64 -1.23
CA VAL A 69 -2.41 -9.20 -1.35
C VAL A 69 -3.66 -8.93 -2.14
N ALA A 70 -3.76 -9.55 -3.31
CA ALA A 70 -4.90 -9.32 -4.17
C ALA A 70 -6.21 -9.80 -3.52
N GLU A 71 -6.18 -10.92 -2.80
CA GLU A 71 -7.34 -11.38 -2.02
C GLU A 71 -7.73 -10.37 -0.92
N VAL A 72 -6.75 -9.88 -0.15
CA VAL A 72 -6.96 -8.88 0.90
C VAL A 72 -7.53 -7.58 0.31
N LEU A 73 -6.95 -7.08 -0.78
CA LEU A 73 -7.43 -5.88 -1.47
C LEU A 73 -8.84 -6.09 -1.99
N ARG A 74 -9.12 -7.20 -2.68
CA ARG A 74 -10.46 -7.51 -3.20
C ARG A 74 -11.53 -7.56 -2.12
N LYS A 75 -11.19 -8.09 -0.94
CA LYS A 75 -12.13 -8.27 0.17
C LYS A 75 -12.32 -7.01 1.01
N HIS A 76 -11.30 -6.15 1.11
CA HIS A 76 -11.28 -5.09 2.11
C HIS A 76 -11.04 -3.68 1.56
N ALA A 77 -10.53 -3.50 0.34
CA ALA A 77 -10.26 -2.16 -0.20
C ALA A 77 -11.56 -1.40 -0.51
N LYS A 78 -11.52 -0.08 -0.34
CA LYS A 78 -12.61 0.85 -0.69
C LYS A 78 -12.70 1.09 -2.22
N PRO A 79 -13.86 0.95 -2.88
CA PRO A 79 -14.00 1.20 -4.32
C PRO A 79 -13.38 2.52 -4.74
N GLY A 80 -12.58 2.49 -5.81
CA GLY A 80 -11.83 3.65 -6.31
C GLY A 80 -10.51 3.95 -5.58
N SER A 81 -10.07 3.13 -4.62
CA SER A 81 -8.74 3.26 -4.02
C SER A 81 -7.64 3.16 -5.06
N THR A 82 -6.58 3.95 -4.90
CA THR A 82 -5.33 3.83 -5.66
C THR A 82 -4.39 2.87 -4.96
N VAL A 83 -3.88 1.87 -5.69
CA VAL A 83 -2.94 0.87 -5.16
C VAL A 83 -1.56 1.16 -5.74
N VAL A 84 -0.60 1.55 -4.90
CA VAL A 84 0.78 1.80 -5.31
C VAL A 84 1.63 0.62 -4.87
N CYS A 85 2.29 -0.04 -5.82
CA CYS A 85 3.13 -1.19 -5.55
C CYS A 85 4.59 -0.74 -5.53
N LEU A 86 5.20 -0.66 -4.35
CA LEU A 86 6.57 -0.18 -4.17
C LEU A 86 7.61 -1.31 -4.35
N GLN A 87 7.33 -2.25 -5.24
CA GLN A 87 8.15 -3.43 -5.49
C GLN A 87 8.93 -3.28 -6.79
N ASN A 88 10.22 -3.58 -6.74
CA ASN A 88 11.05 -3.69 -7.93
C ASN A 88 10.76 -5.02 -8.65
N GLY A 89 9.83 -5.04 -9.60
CA GLY A 89 9.58 -6.21 -10.46
C GLY A 89 8.50 -6.00 -11.52
N LEU A 90 8.89 -6.00 -12.79
CA LEU A 90 8.01 -5.78 -13.96
C LEU A 90 6.77 -6.70 -13.98
N ALA A 91 6.95 -7.98 -13.65
CA ALA A 91 5.87 -8.97 -13.70
C ALA A 91 4.89 -8.92 -12.50
N GLN A 92 5.03 -7.96 -11.57
CA GLN A 92 4.12 -7.86 -10.42
C GLN A 92 2.90 -6.99 -10.67
N ARG A 93 3.07 -5.96 -11.50
CA ARG A 93 1.98 -5.07 -11.89
C ARG A 93 0.86 -5.86 -12.58
N GLU A 94 1.21 -6.62 -13.61
CA GLU A 94 0.27 -7.44 -14.37
C GLU A 94 -0.44 -8.48 -13.48
N GLU A 95 0.28 -9.09 -12.54
CA GLU A 95 -0.30 -10.05 -11.61
C GLU A 95 -1.28 -9.40 -10.64
N LEU A 96 -0.96 -8.23 -10.09
CA LEU A 96 -1.86 -7.47 -9.23
C LEU A 96 -3.05 -6.91 -10.01
N GLU A 97 -2.85 -6.36 -11.20
CA GLU A 97 -3.94 -5.87 -12.06
C GLU A 97 -4.89 -7.01 -12.44
N ARG A 98 -4.36 -8.20 -12.79
CA ARG A 98 -5.17 -9.38 -13.08
C ARG A 98 -6.00 -9.85 -11.88
N LEU A 99 -5.44 -9.75 -10.68
CA LEU A 99 -6.09 -10.25 -9.47
C LEU A 99 -6.95 -9.20 -8.74
N ALA A 100 -6.74 -7.90 -9.02
CA ALA A 100 -7.36 -6.77 -8.32
C ALA A 100 -8.25 -5.91 -9.24
N ALA A 101 -9.15 -6.48 -10.04
CA ALA A 101 -10.18 -5.68 -10.74
C ALA A 101 -11.03 -4.86 -9.75
N PRO A 102 -11.59 -3.65 -10.04
CA PRO A 102 -11.25 -2.57 -10.98
C PRO A 102 -10.76 -1.32 -10.19
N TRP A 103 -9.61 -1.40 -9.51
CA TRP A 103 -9.12 -0.30 -8.67
C TRP A 103 -8.08 0.53 -9.42
N THR A 104 -8.27 1.84 -9.37
CA THR A 104 -7.62 2.85 -10.19
C THR A 104 -6.11 2.89 -9.98
N GLY A 105 -5.37 2.41 -10.99
CA GLY A 105 -3.95 2.68 -11.24
C GLY A 105 -2.97 1.96 -10.32
N VAL A 106 -2.37 0.87 -10.79
CA VAL A 106 -1.15 0.32 -10.19
C VAL A 106 0.04 1.14 -10.69
N ILE A 107 0.65 1.89 -9.77
CA ILE A 107 1.85 2.70 -10.05
C ILE A 107 3.06 1.96 -9.46
N LEU A 108 4.08 1.73 -10.31
CA LEU A 108 5.41 1.20 -9.94
C LEU A 108 6.36 2.37 -9.68
#